data_AF-A0A418AFN5-F1
#
_entry.id   AF-A0A418AFN5-F1
#
_cell.length_a   1.000
_cell.length_b   1.000
_cell.length_c   1.000
_cell.angle_alpha   90.00
_cell.angle_beta   90.00
_cell.angle_gamma   90.00
#
_symmetry.space_group_name_H-M   'P 1'
#
loop_
_entity.id
_entity.type
_entity.pdbx_description
1 polymer ?
#
loop_
_entity_poly.entity_id
_entity_poly.type
_entity_poly.pdbx_seq_one_letter_code
_entity_poly.pdbx_strand_id
1 'polypeptide(L)'
;MQTVYTLLVHLVEAPIPPRVIKQHITPSFVSELLIMIQSQDPRERVMVATVLHKIYAKFKSLRLHIRQEFVHAFAQYAEYGHAGYPYGMSELLEVVSSLIRGFATPLQPDHVQLLTKTLLPLLKHSFVHYHQPLLLCITDFIGKDSALASTTVEYLVVHWPKQSTAKQILFLNALEEVLECSPVDCLNDSTKAKVTSVLAKCVASVHFQVAERTLFLWNSAQLVNHSIFNPQHTKQVLPILFPSLMVAFKTHWNVTVRMLAHADAMSLSQFDVANLTQYTMVIFMVASYGTGGPTDDASAFYSWLKTSLKPDLSTMHYTVFGCGNSDYTDSYNGMAKFVDAKIGAFGATRFYDLTLGDAAGEIDHLDNDYAAWESTILDVLAIPAATLAEAHVLSVQALSSTAVQVDFATDVPYKATETLALYPQNAIEIVQAVASRCGFNLTQWVHSPSELTHQEHNPANIPLPCKVIDALTHYVDLCAVSRTILTALAPHATSPSDAERLRHL
;
A
#
# COMPACT_ATOMS: atom_id res chain seq x y z
N MET A 1 -20.15 15.56 36.31
CA MET A 1 -20.62 14.55 35.34
C MET A 1 -19.97 13.18 35.52
N GLN A 2 -18.64 13.07 35.67
CA GLN A 2 -17.96 11.76 35.82
C GLN A 2 -18.57 10.85 36.90
N THR A 3 -18.82 11.36 38.12
CA THR A 3 -19.43 10.59 39.21
C THR A 3 -20.81 10.02 38.87
N VAL A 4 -21.59 10.72 38.04
CA VAL A 4 -22.92 10.27 37.60
C VAL A 4 -22.80 9.07 36.66
N TYR A 5 -21.88 9.13 35.69
CA TYR A 5 -21.60 8.00 34.82
C TYR A 5 -21.02 6.80 35.57
N THR A 6 -20.12 7.02 36.54
CA THR A 6 -19.60 5.94 37.39
C THR A 6 -20.71 5.29 38.21
N LEU A 7 -21.62 6.08 38.79
CA LEU A 7 -22.80 5.56 39.49
C LEU A 7 -23.70 4.76 38.56
N LEU A 8 -23.94 5.26 37.34
CA LEU A 8 -24.76 4.58 36.33
C LEU A 8 -24.15 3.25 35.90
N VAL A 9 -22.83 3.20 35.69
CA VAL A 9 -22.11 1.94 35.43
C VAL A 9 -22.32 0.95 36.57
N HIS A 10 -22.09 1.36 37.82
CA HIS A 10 -22.29 0.49 38.99
C HIS A 10 -23.75 0.04 39.13
N LEU A 11 -24.73 0.90 38.82
CA LEU A 11 -26.14 0.56 38.87
C LEU A 11 -26.51 -0.48 37.81
N VAL A 12 -25.96 -0.36 36.60
CA VAL A 12 -26.15 -1.34 35.53
C VAL A 12 -25.45 -2.66 35.88
N GLU A 13 -24.31 -2.65 36.57
CA GLU A 13 -23.60 -3.88 36.97
C GLU A 13 -24.17 -4.56 38.20
N ALA A 14 -24.78 -3.81 39.11
CA ALA A 14 -25.29 -4.33 40.37
C ALA A 14 -26.20 -5.56 40.13
N PRO A 15 -26.17 -6.57 41.03
CA PRO A 15 -26.93 -7.82 40.91
C PRO A 15 -28.43 -7.63 41.19
N ILE A 16 -28.99 -6.50 40.76
CA ILE A 16 -30.40 -6.17 40.83
C ILE A 16 -31.15 -6.98 39.77
N PRO A 17 -32.29 -7.61 40.11
CA PRO A 17 -33.11 -8.36 39.16
C PRO A 17 -33.44 -7.52 37.92
N PRO A 18 -33.16 -8.02 36.69
CA PRO A 18 -33.39 -7.25 35.47
C PRO A 18 -34.82 -6.73 35.32
N ARG A 19 -35.81 -7.41 35.92
CA ARG A 19 -37.22 -7.02 35.91
C ARG A 19 -37.48 -5.66 36.58
N VAL A 20 -36.72 -5.30 37.61
CA VAL A 20 -36.86 -4.03 38.35
C VAL A 20 -36.23 -2.90 37.55
N ILE A 21 -35.00 -3.09 37.05
CA ILE A 21 -34.29 -2.05 36.28
C ILE A 21 -34.90 -1.84 34.89
N LYS A 22 -35.47 -2.89 34.27
CA LYS A 22 -36.06 -2.81 32.91
C LYS A 22 -37.19 -1.79 32.80
N GLN A 23 -37.84 -1.41 33.89
CA GLN A 23 -38.86 -0.35 33.89
C GLN A 23 -38.26 1.06 33.71
N HIS A 24 -36.98 1.22 34.05
CA HIS A 24 -36.28 2.51 34.00
C HIS A 24 -35.32 2.62 32.82
N ILE A 25 -34.65 1.52 32.44
CA ILE A 25 -33.83 1.47 31.22
C ILE A 25 -34.72 1.06 30.04
N THR A 26 -35.35 2.07 29.44
CA THR A 26 -36.28 1.93 28.31
C THR A 26 -35.57 2.13 26.96
N PRO A 27 -36.21 1.79 25.83
CA PRO A 27 -35.68 2.14 24.50
C PRO A 27 -35.40 3.64 24.34
N SER A 28 -36.28 4.51 24.88
CA SER A 28 -36.07 5.97 24.87
C SER A 28 -34.79 6.38 25.60
N PHE A 29 -34.52 5.78 26.76
CA PHE A 29 -33.30 6.03 27.52
C PHE A 29 -32.05 5.66 26.72
N VAL A 30 -32.10 4.55 25.96
CA VAL A 30 -30.99 4.14 25.10
C VAL A 30 -30.77 5.14 23.97
N SER A 31 -31.83 5.60 23.31
CA SER A 31 -31.73 6.59 22.22
C SER A 31 -31.18 7.94 22.73
N GLU A 32 -31.61 8.40 23.91
CA GLU A 32 -31.06 9.60 24.56
C GLU A 32 -29.59 9.43 24.94
N LEU A 33 -29.21 8.27 25.50
CA LEU A 33 -27.83 7.96 25.83
C LEU A 33 -26.94 7.93 24.57
N LEU A 34 -27.47 7.45 23.45
CA LEU A 34 -26.76 7.39 22.19
C LEU A 34 -26.54 8.78 21.57
N ILE A 35 -27.48 9.71 21.75
CA ILE A 35 -27.27 11.12 21.38
C ILE A 35 -26.08 11.73 22.13
N MET A 36 -25.87 11.35 23.40
CA MET A 36 -24.75 11.84 24.22
C MET A 36 -23.36 11.39 23.72
N ILE A 37 -23.28 10.37 22.85
CA ILE A 37 -21.99 9.97 22.25
C ILE A 37 -21.40 11.06 21.35
N GLN A 38 -22.24 12.01 20.92
CA GLN A 38 -21.84 13.18 20.15
C GLN A 38 -21.15 14.27 21.00
N SER A 39 -20.92 14.03 22.29
CA SER A 39 -20.22 14.97 23.16
C SER A 39 -18.81 15.30 22.64
N GLN A 40 -18.43 16.58 22.74
CA GLN A 40 -17.08 17.04 22.39
C GLN A 40 -16.02 16.48 23.35
N ASP A 41 -16.38 16.15 24.59
CA ASP A 41 -15.45 15.62 25.58
C ASP A 41 -15.20 14.10 25.36
N PRO A 42 -13.99 13.67 24.97
CA PRO A 42 -13.67 12.24 24.78
C PRO A 42 -13.93 11.40 26.03
N ARG A 43 -13.77 11.96 27.22
CA ARG A 43 -13.97 11.23 28.48
C ARG A 43 -15.43 10.86 28.68
N GLU A 44 -16.34 11.76 28.30
CA GLU A 44 -17.77 11.48 28.35
C GLU A 44 -18.14 10.38 27.35
N ARG A 45 -17.62 10.45 26.12
CA ARG A 45 -17.89 9.44 25.09
C ARG A 45 -17.48 8.04 25.51
N VAL A 46 -16.30 7.89 26.09
CA VAL A 46 -15.81 6.60 26.62
C VAL A 46 -16.73 6.05 27.72
N MET A 47 -17.22 6.92 28.62
CA MET A 47 -18.15 6.50 29.67
C MET A 47 -19.51 6.10 29.10
N VAL A 48 -20.05 6.85 28.12
CA VAL A 48 -21.29 6.53 27.41
C VAL A 48 -21.16 5.18 26.69
N ALA A 49 -20.08 4.95 25.95
CA ALA A 49 -19.80 3.69 25.28
C ALA A 49 -19.71 2.52 26.27
N THR A 50 -19.05 2.73 27.41
CA THR A 50 -18.95 1.74 28.50
C THR A 50 -20.33 1.38 29.05
N VAL A 51 -21.20 2.37 29.30
CA VAL A 51 -22.57 2.15 29.78
C VAL A 51 -23.39 1.40 28.72
N LEU A 52 -23.34 1.82 27.45
CA LEU A 52 -24.05 1.18 26.34
C LEU A 52 -23.67 -0.30 26.20
N HIS A 53 -22.37 -0.60 26.24
CA HIS A 53 -21.88 -1.98 26.19
C HIS A 53 -22.45 -2.83 27.35
N LYS A 54 -22.45 -2.32 28.58
CA LYS A 54 -22.98 -3.02 29.75
C LYS A 54 -24.49 -3.22 29.68
N ILE A 55 -25.23 -2.22 29.20
CA ILE A 55 -26.68 -2.34 28.96
C ILE A 55 -26.95 -3.44 27.93
N TYR A 56 -26.23 -3.45 26.81
CA TYR A 56 -26.40 -4.47 25.78
C TYR A 56 -26.12 -5.89 26.30
N ALA A 57 -25.05 -6.05 27.10
CA ALA A 57 -24.68 -7.32 27.69
C ALA A 57 -25.78 -7.85 28.62
N LYS A 58 -26.29 -7.01 29.53
CA LYS A 58 -27.26 -7.39 30.58
C LYS A 58 -28.69 -7.53 30.07
N PHE A 59 -29.17 -6.63 29.21
CA PHE A 59 -30.58 -6.53 28.81
C PHE A 59 -30.84 -7.10 27.43
N LYS A 60 -31.05 -8.43 27.34
CA LYS A 60 -31.33 -9.12 26.06
C LYS A 60 -32.49 -8.51 25.26
N SER A 61 -33.53 -7.99 25.92
CA SER A 61 -34.68 -7.38 25.26
C SER A 61 -34.39 -6.07 24.53
N LEU A 62 -33.31 -5.37 24.88
CA LEU A 62 -32.93 -4.09 24.25
C LEU A 62 -31.95 -4.28 23.09
N ARG A 63 -31.41 -5.49 22.89
CA ARG A 63 -30.36 -5.75 21.89
C ARG A 63 -30.79 -5.44 20.46
N LEU A 64 -32.05 -5.71 20.11
CA LEU A 64 -32.58 -5.41 18.78
C LEU A 64 -32.63 -3.89 18.56
N HIS A 65 -33.22 -3.15 19.51
CA HIS A 65 -33.31 -1.68 19.47
C HIS A 65 -31.91 -1.04 19.37
N ILE A 66 -30.97 -1.46 20.23
CA ILE A 66 -29.59 -0.95 20.21
C ILE A 66 -28.92 -1.18 18.84
N ARG A 67 -29.09 -2.35 18.23
CA ARG A 67 -28.52 -2.61 16.89
C ARG A 67 -29.15 -1.72 15.81
N GLN A 68 -30.46 -1.49 15.87
CA GLN A 68 -31.15 -0.61 14.92
C GLN A 68 -30.66 0.84 15.05
N GLU A 69 -30.47 1.32 16.28
CA GLU A 69 -29.91 2.66 16.55
C GLU A 69 -28.48 2.79 16.03
N PHE A 70 -27.63 1.77 16.21
CA PHE A 70 -26.27 1.78 15.63
C PHE A 70 -26.28 1.83 14.10
N VAL A 71 -27.13 1.02 13.45
CA VAL A 71 -27.27 1.06 11.98
C VAL A 71 -27.72 2.44 11.52
N HIS A 72 -28.69 3.04 12.21
CA HIS A 72 -29.17 4.39 11.90
C HIS A 72 -28.07 5.44 12.06
N ALA A 73 -27.34 5.41 13.18
CA ALA A 73 -26.24 6.33 13.44
C ALA A 73 -25.12 6.22 12.39
N PHE A 74 -24.75 5.00 11.98
CA PHE A 74 -23.74 4.78 10.95
C PHE A 74 -24.22 5.21 9.55
N ALA A 75 -25.50 4.99 9.22
CA ALA A 75 -26.07 5.48 7.96
C ALA A 75 -26.09 7.02 7.91
N GLN A 76 -26.52 7.66 9.00
CA GLN A 76 -26.49 9.12 9.12
C GLN A 76 -25.06 9.67 9.02
N TYR A 77 -24.09 8.98 9.61
CA TYR A 77 -22.67 9.34 9.47
C TYR A 77 -22.22 9.26 8.00
N ALA A 78 -22.54 8.17 7.30
CA ALA A 78 -22.12 7.97 5.92
C ALA A 78 -22.71 9.03 4.98
N GLU A 79 -23.96 9.47 5.23
CA GLU A 79 -24.66 10.44 4.39
C GLU A 79 -24.28 11.89 4.71
N TYR A 80 -24.16 12.25 5.99
CA TYR A 80 -24.03 13.64 6.44
C TYR A 80 -22.66 13.99 7.05
N GLY A 81 -21.75 13.02 7.22
CA GLY A 81 -20.46 13.19 7.90
C GLY A 81 -19.49 14.19 7.28
N HIS A 82 -19.76 14.66 6.05
CA HIS A 82 -18.97 15.70 5.37
C HIS A 82 -19.28 17.13 5.83
N ALA A 83 -20.42 17.37 6.49
CA ALA A 83 -20.94 18.71 6.80
C ALA A 83 -20.55 19.24 8.19
N GLY A 84 -19.79 18.48 8.98
CA GLY A 84 -19.47 18.80 10.36
C GLY A 84 -19.59 17.55 11.22
N TYR A 85 -18.48 17.16 11.84
CA TYR A 85 -18.29 15.91 12.56
C TYR A 85 -19.46 15.50 13.46
N PRO A 86 -19.92 14.25 13.36
CA PRO A 86 -20.46 13.57 14.52
C PRO A 86 -19.29 12.92 15.29
N TYR A 87 -19.04 13.38 16.51
CA TYR A 87 -18.08 12.79 17.44
C TYR A 87 -18.55 11.38 17.87
N GLY A 88 -17.65 10.54 18.40
CA GLY A 88 -18.04 9.27 19.02
C GLY A 88 -18.10 8.03 18.11
N MET A 89 -17.73 8.16 16.83
CA MET A 89 -17.73 7.03 15.89
C MET A 89 -16.76 5.91 16.31
N SER A 90 -15.57 6.27 16.77
CA SER A 90 -14.55 5.31 17.25
C SER A 90 -15.09 4.50 18.41
N GLU A 91 -15.64 5.18 19.42
CA GLU A 91 -16.18 4.60 20.64
C GLU A 91 -17.43 3.73 20.35
N LEU A 92 -18.29 4.15 19.40
CA LEU A 92 -19.40 3.32 18.93
C LEU A 92 -18.93 2.03 18.25
N LEU A 93 -17.94 2.12 17.37
CA LEU A 93 -17.39 0.95 16.68
C LEU A 93 -16.70 -0.02 17.64
N GLU A 94 -16.03 0.47 18.68
CA GLU A 94 -15.48 -0.39 19.73
C GLU A 94 -16.56 -1.19 20.47
N VAL A 95 -17.70 -0.55 20.78
CA VAL A 95 -18.85 -1.27 21.34
C VAL A 95 -19.33 -2.32 20.35
N VAL A 96 -19.51 -1.97 19.08
CA VAL A 96 -19.98 -2.89 18.03
C VAL A 96 -19.03 -4.07 17.83
N SER A 97 -17.71 -3.88 17.81
CA SER A 97 -16.72 -4.97 17.76
C SER A 97 -16.93 -5.96 18.91
N SER A 98 -17.08 -5.46 20.14
CA SER A 98 -17.40 -6.32 21.30
C SER A 98 -18.72 -7.09 21.10
N LEU A 99 -19.73 -6.46 20.48
CA LEU A 99 -21.00 -7.12 20.19
C LEU A 99 -20.87 -8.25 19.16
N ILE A 100 -20.08 -8.02 18.11
CA ILE A 100 -19.83 -8.98 17.02
C ILE A 100 -19.16 -10.25 17.55
N ARG A 101 -18.19 -10.11 18.46
CA ARG A 101 -17.55 -11.26 19.13
C ARG A 101 -18.55 -12.15 19.86
N GLY A 102 -19.64 -11.56 20.35
CA GLY A 102 -20.74 -12.27 21.01
C GLY A 102 -21.78 -12.91 20.08
N PHE A 103 -21.67 -12.74 18.76
CA PHE A 103 -22.59 -13.38 17.81
C PHE A 103 -22.39 -14.90 17.78
N ALA A 104 -23.51 -15.61 17.72
CA ALA A 104 -23.55 -17.05 17.50
C ALA A 104 -23.17 -17.38 16.05
N THR A 105 -22.48 -18.49 15.86
CA THR A 105 -22.20 -19.09 14.55
C THR A 105 -23.20 -20.23 14.29
N PRO A 106 -23.78 -20.35 13.08
CA PRO A 106 -23.60 -19.50 11.90
C PRO A 106 -24.22 -18.11 12.06
N LEU A 107 -23.63 -17.13 11.37
CA LEU A 107 -24.12 -15.75 11.37
C LEU A 107 -25.52 -15.66 10.76
N GLN A 108 -26.38 -14.84 11.36
CA GLN A 108 -27.71 -14.56 10.82
C GLN A 108 -27.60 -13.62 9.61
N PRO A 109 -28.53 -13.70 8.63
CA PRO A 109 -28.52 -12.83 7.44
C PRO A 109 -28.44 -11.34 7.78
N ASP A 110 -29.14 -10.90 8.83
CA ASP A 110 -29.11 -9.51 9.30
C ASP A 110 -27.70 -9.07 9.75
N HIS A 111 -26.91 -9.99 10.32
CA HIS A 111 -25.53 -9.70 10.72
C HIS A 111 -24.61 -9.55 9.50
N VAL A 112 -24.84 -10.34 8.45
CA VAL A 112 -24.12 -10.21 7.18
C VAL A 112 -24.48 -8.90 6.47
N GLN A 113 -25.74 -8.47 6.57
CA GLN A 113 -26.17 -7.15 6.09
C GLN A 113 -25.49 -6.01 6.87
N LEU A 114 -25.31 -6.14 8.19
CA LEU A 114 -24.57 -5.15 8.98
C LEU A 114 -23.14 -4.95 8.45
N LEU A 115 -22.42 -6.04 8.12
CA LEU A 115 -21.10 -5.93 7.49
C LEU A 115 -21.20 -5.26 6.11
N THR A 116 -22.01 -5.82 5.21
CA THR A 116 -21.99 -5.46 3.78
C THR A 116 -22.66 -4.13 3.44
N LYS A 117 -23.73 -3.76 4.15
CA LYS A 117 -24.55 -2.56 3.89
C LYS A 117 -24.28 -1.40 4.85
N THR A 118 -23.58 -1.64 5.96
CA THR A 118 -23.31 -0.59 6.96
C THR A 118 -21.82 -0.41 7.21
N LEU A 119 -21.09 -1.45 7.62
CA LEU A 119 -19.68 -1.30 7.99
C LEU A 119 -18.76 -1.05 6.79
N LEU A 120 -18.88 -1.82 5.70
CA LEU A 120 -18.04 -1.62 4.51
C LEU A 120 -18.23 -0.23 3.86
N PRO A 121 -19.45 0.32 3.73
CA PRO A 121 -19.66 1.70 3.30
C PRO A 121 -18.87 2.77 4.08
N LEU A 122 -18.65 2.58 5.38
CA LEU A 122 -17.90 3.54 6.19
C LEU A 122 -16.45 3.74 5.72
N LEU A 123 -15.84 2.73 5.09
CA LEU A 123 -14.48 2.84 4.53
C LEU A 123 -14.33 4.01 3.53
N LYS A 124 -15.42 4.45 2.90
CA LYS A 124 -15.41 5.57 1.93
C LYS A 124 -15.24 6.94 2.62
N HIS A 125 -15.78 7.12 3.82
CA HIS A 125 -15.98 8.42 4.45
C HIS A 125 -15.06 8.60 5.66
N SER A 126 -14.14 9.56 5.68
CA SER A 126 -13.36 9.94 6.89
C SER A 126 -12.69 8.79 7.67
N PHE A 127 -12.39 7.66 7.00
CA PHE A 127 -11.84 6.42 7.58
C PHE A 127 -10.65 6.64 8.52
N VAL A 128 -9.81 7.65 8.24
CA VAL A 128 -8.62 8.01 9.02
C VAL A 128 -8.90 8.12 10.52
N HIS A 129 -10.06 8.64 10.92
CA HIS A 129 -10.35 8.95 12.32
C HIS A 129 -10.82 7.75 13.17
N TYR A 130 -11.28 6.67 12.53
CA TYR A 130 -11.87 5.52 13.22
C TYR A 130 -11.46 4.18 12.58
N HIS A 131 -10.35 4.19 11.83
CA HIS A 131 -9.90 3.06 11.04
C HIS A 131 -9.71 1.78 11.86
N GLN A 132 -9.02 1.87 13.00
CA GLN A 132 -8.68 0.71 13.81
C GLN A 132 -9.92 0.02 14.41
N PRO A 133 -10.87 0.71 15.07
CA PRO A 133 -12.12 0.08 15.51
C PRO A 133 -12.96 -0.52 14.39
N LEU A 134 -13.02 0.14 13.22
CA LEU A 134 -13.76 -0.41 12.08
C LEU A 134 -13.10 -1.70 11.57
N LEU A 135 -11.78 -1.70 11.46
CA LEU A 135 -11.04 -2.86 11.00
C LEU A 135 -11.19 -4.04 11.95
N LEU A 136 -11.15 -3.80 13.27
CA LEU A 136 -11.47 -4.82 14.28
C LEU A 136 -12.89 -5.40 14.10
N CYS A 137 -13.88 -4.57 13.77
CA CYS A 137 -15.23 -5.08 13.47
C CYS A 137 -15.23 -6.01 12.24
N ILE A 138 -14.52 -5.62 11.18
CA ILE A 138 -14.44 -6.37 9.92
C ILE A 138 -13.72 -7.71 10.15
N THR A 139 -12.58 -7.71 10.85
CA THR A 139 -11.81 -8.92 11.15
C THR A 139 -12.56 -9.84 12.13
N ASP A 140 -13.24 -9.29 13.15
CA ASP A 140 -14.11 -10.05 14.05
C ASP A 140 -15.24 -10.77 13.27
N PHE A 141 -15.79 -10.15 12.23
CA PHE A 141 -16.78 -10.78 11.35
C PHE A 141 -16.18 -11.93 10.52
N ILE A 142 -15.01 -11.71 9.92
CA ILE A 142 -14.34 -12.73 9.09
C ILE A 142 -13.89 -13.91 9.96
N GLY A 143 -13.42 -13.66 11.17
CA GLY A 143 -13.09 -14.73 12.13
C GLY A 143 -14.29 -15.58 12.54
N LYS A 144 -15.53 -15.09 12.38
CA LYS A 144 -16.76 -15.85 12.60
C LYS A 144 -17.24 -16.62 11.37
N ASP A 145 -17.01 -16.06 10.18
CA ASP A 145 -17.34 -16.66 8.89
C ASP A 145 -16.32 -16.23 7.83
N SER A 146 -15.40 -17.14 7.51
CA SER A 146 -14.32 -16.89 6.56
C SER A 146 -14.82 -16.67 5.12
N ALA A 147 -16.03 -17.11 4.77
CA ALA A 147 -16.59 -16.90 3.43
C ALA A 147 -16.82 -15.41 3.12
N LEU A 148 -16.97 -14.58 4.16
CA LEU A 148 -17.13 -13.13 4.03
C LEU A 148 -15.84 -12.41 3.61
N ALA A 149 -14.69 -13.07 3.69
CA ALA A 149 -13.41 -12.48 3.32
C ALA A 149 -13.36 -12.11 1.83
N SER A 150 -13.74 -13.02 0.92
CA SER A 150 -13.75 -12.74 -0.52
C SER A 150 -14.61 -11.53 -0.87
N THR A 151 -15.78 -11.39 -0.23
CA THR A 151 -16.69 -10.26 -0.46
C THR A 151 -16.08 -8.94 0.06
N THR A 152 -15.43 -9.00 1.22
CA THR A 152 -14.76 -7.85 1.83
C THR A 152 -13.56 -7.38 1.01
N VAL A 153 -12.71 -8.31 0.55
CA VAL A 153 -11.55 -8.01 -0.31
C VAL A 153 -12.01 -7.39 -1.64
N GLU A 154 -13.04 -7.95 -2.27
CA GLU A 154 -13.58 -7.39 -3.51
C GLU A 154 -14.10 -5.96 -3.30
N TYR A 155 -14.78 -5.70 -2.17
CA TYR A 155 -15.23 -4.35 -1.82
C TYR A 155 -14.06 -3.37 -1.64
N LEU A 156 -13.00 -3.77 -0.93
CA LEU A 156 -11.80 -2.96 -0.70
C LEU A 156 -11.12 -2.57 -2.01
N VAL A 157 -10.96 -3.53 -2.93
CA VAL A 157 -10.31 -3.30 -4.23
C VAL A 157 -11.17 -2.42 -5.14
N VAL A 158 -12.48 -2.64 -5.18
CA VAL A 158 -13.40 -1.82 -5.99
C VAL A 158 -13.44 -0.36 -5.50
N HIS A 159 -13.35 -0.16 -4.19
CA HIS A 159 -13.40 1.17 -3.58
C HIS A 159 -12.03 1.72 -3.18
N TRP A 160 -10.97 1.25 -3.84
CA TRP A 160 -9.60 1.67 -3.55
C TRP A 160 -9.41 3.19 -3.66
N PRO A 161 -8.82 3.87 -2.66
CA PRO A 161 -8.64 5.31 -2.68
C PRO A 161 -7.60 5.72 -3.71
N LYS A 162 -7.95 6.70 -4.56
CA LYS A 162 -7.06 7.22 -5.63
C LYS A 162 -6.40 8.56 -5.31
N GLN A 163 -7.01 9.36 -4.43
CA GLN A 163 -6.63 10.76 -4.18
C GLN A 163 -5.89 10.98 -2.85
N SER A 164 -5.90 10.01 -1.93
CA SER A 164 -5.31 10.16 -0.60
C SER A 164 -4.38 9.00 -0.30
N THR A 165 -3.08 9.29 -0.22
CA THR A 165 -2.03 8.31 0.11
C THR A 165 -2.16 7.80 1.55
N ALA A 166 -2.55 8.67 2.49
CA ALA A 166 -2.90 8.27 3.85
C ALA A 166 -4.02 7.22 3.86
N LYS A 167 -5.11 7.41 3.09
CA LYS A 167 -6.16 6.39 2.97
C LYS A 167 -5.67 5.13 2.26
N GLN A 168 -4.79 5.22 1.27
CA GLN A 168 -4.20 4.04 0.62
C GLN A 168 -3.43 3.17 1.61
N ILE A 169 -2.62 3.77 2.49
CA ILE A 169 -1.90 3.04 3.55
C ILE A 169 -2.88 2.35 4.50
N LEU A 170 -3.95 3.03 4.91
CA LEU A 170 -4.97 2.42 5.77
C LEU A 170 -5.74 1.30 5.07
N PHE A 171 -5.98 1.42 3.76
CA PHE A 171 -6.57 0.34 2.95
C PHE A 171 -5.60 -0.84 2.78
N LEU A 172 -4.29 -0.61 2.68
CA LEU A 172 -3.27 -1.66 2.68
C LEU A 172 -3.26 -2.42 4.03
N ASN A 173 -3.35 -1.71 5.16
CA ASN A 173 -3.49 -2.33 6.47
C ASN A 173 -4.77 -3.18 6.56
N ALA A 174 -5.90 -2.62 6.11
CA ALA A 174 -7.17 -3.34 6.11
C ALA A 174 -7.13 -4.59 5.21
N LEU A 175 -6.49 -4.47 4.05
CA LEU A 175 -6.31 -5.59 3.13
C LEU A 175 -5.44 -6.68 3.74
N GLU A 176 -4.32 -6.33 4.39
CA GLU A 176 -3.47 -7.30 5.09
C GLU A 176 -4.24 -8.06 6.16
N GLU A 177 -4.86 -7.37 7.12
CA GLU A 177 -5.55 -8.04 8.23
C GLU A 177 -6.69 -8.96 7.75
N VAL A 178 -7.42 -8.55 6.71
CA VAL A 178 -8.47 -9.38 6.08
C VAL A 178 -7.86 -10.60 5.39
N LEU A 179 -6.77 -10.43 4.65
CA LEU A 179 -6.08 -11.51 3.93
C LEU A 179 -5.39 -12.51 4.88
N GLU A 180 -4.90 -12.06 6.04
CA GLU A 180 -4.33 -12.92 7.09
C GLU A 180 -5.39 -13.82 7.75
N CYS A 181 -6.63 -13.34 7.83
CA CYS A 181 -7.76 -14.13 8.33
C CYS A 181 -8.37 -15.05 7.26
N SER A 182 -7.92 -14.94 6.00
CA SER A 182 -8.50 -15.67 4.86
C SER A 182 -7.81 -17.02 4.64
N PRO A 183 -8.57 -18.12 4.48
CA PRO A 183 -8.00 -19.38 4.00
C PRO A 183 -7.46 -19.27 2.56
N VAL A 184 -6.48 -20.12 2.21
CA VAL A 184 -5.81 -20.15 0.88
C VAL A 184 -6.82 -20.15 -0.28
N ASP A 185 -7.84 -21.01 -0.21
CA ASP A 185 -8.80 -21.24 -1.30
C ASP A 185 -10.02 -20.31 -1.26
N CYS A 186 -10.06 -19.34 -0.34
CA CYS A 186 -11.24 -18.48 -0.16
C CYS A 186 -11.41 -17.46 -1.29
N LEU A 187 -10.32 -17.02 -1.91
CA LEU A 187 -10.33 -16.00 -2.94
C LEU A 187 -10.44 -16.63 -4.34
N ASN A 188 -11.47 -16.21 -5.08
CA ASN A 188 -11.61 -16.61 -6.49
C ASN A 188 -10.50 -15.99 -7.37
N ASP A 189 -10.24 -16.60 -8.53
CA ASP A 189 -9.15 -16.17 -9.43
C ASP A 189 -9.27 -14.71 -9.90
N SER A 190 -10.49 -14.23 -10.11
CA SER A 190 -10.76 -12.83 -10.48
C SER A 190 -10.37 -11.87 -9.35
N THR A 191 -10.74 -12.17 -8.11
CA THR A 191 -10.40 -11.36 -6.93
C THR A 191 -8.90 -11.38 -6.69
N LYS A 192 -8.23 -12.54 -6.84
CA LYS A 192 -6.77 -12.62 -6.76
C LYS A 192 -6.10 -11.69 -7.77
N ALA A 193 -6.48 -11.76 -9.05
CA ALA A 193 -5.93 -10.88 -10.08
C ALA A 193 -6.17 -9.38 -9.80
N LYS A 194 -7.37 -9.02 -9.32
CA LYS A 194 -7.70 -7.64 -8.93
C LYS A 194 -6.82 -7.14 -7.77
N VAL A 195 -6.66 -7.94 -6.71
CA VAL A 195 -5.79 -7.62 -5.57
C VAL A 195 -4.36 -7.44 -6.03
N THR A 196 -3.83 -8.41 -6.77
CA THR A 196 -2.47 -8.36 -7.31
C THR A 196 -2.23 -7.12 -8.18
N SER A 197 -3.20 -6.75 -9.02
CA SER A 197 -3.10 -5.53 -9.84
C SER A 197 -3.06 -4.24 -8.99
N VAL A 198 -3.81 -4.18 -7.89
CA VAL A 198 -3.74 -3.04 -6.97
C VAL A 198 -2.38 -3.00 -6.28
N LEU A 199 -1.89 -4.13 -5.77
CA LEU A 199 -0.58 -4.21 -5.12
C LEU A 199 0.55 -3.82 -6.10
N ALA A 200 0.49 -4.26 -7.35
CA ALA A 200 1.45 -3.88 -8.39
C ALA A 200 1.51 -2.34 -8.57
N LYS A 201 0.34 -1.69 -8.66
CA LYS A 201 0.25 -0.23 -8.74
C LYS A 201 0.80 0.46 -7.49
N CYS A 202 0.59 -0.13 -6.30
CA CYS A 202 1.10 0.41 -5.05
C CYS A 202 2.61 0.26 -4.91
N VAL A 203 3.20 -0.87 -5.37
CA VAL A 203 4.65 -1.08 -5.45
C VAL A 203 5.30 -0.06 -6.40
N ALA A 204 4.70 0.16 -7.58
CA ALA A 204 5.17 1.14 -8.55
C ALA A 204 4.80 2.60 -8.19
N SER A 205 4.19 2.84 -7.03
CA SER A 205 3.82 4.18 -6.59
C SER A 205 5.06 5.04 -6.37
N VAL A 206 5.03 6.29 -6.85
CA VAL A 206 6.09 7.28 -6.56
C VAL A 206 6.11 7.70 -5.09
N HIS A 207 5.02 7.47 -4.35
CA HIS A 207 4.91 7.82 -2.95
C HIS A 207 5.54 6.73 -2.08
N PHE A 208 6.72 7.00 -1.53
CA PHE A 208 7.54 5.98 -0.86
C PHE A 208 6.80 5.22 0.24
N GLN A 209 5.99 5.87 1.09
CA GLN A 209 5.27 5.17 2.18
C GLN A 209 4.25 4.14 1.65
N VAL A 210 3.67 4.38 0.47
CA VAL A 210 2.71 3.44 -0.14
C VAL A 210 3.47 2.25 -0.71
N ALA A 211 4.56 2.51 -1.44
CA ALA A 211 5.41 1.46 -2.00
C ALA A 211 6.07 0.61 -0.91
N GLU A 212 6.72 1.25 0.07
CA GLU A 212 7.33 0.62 1.24
C GLU A 212 6.33 -0.24 2.01
N ARG A 213 5.16 0.31 2.37
CA ARG A 213 4.13 -0.43 3.10
C ARG A 213 3.62 -1.64 2.32
N THR A 214 3.53 -1.53 1.00
CA THR A 214 3.11 -2.63 0.13
C THR A 214 4.18 -3.71 0.06
N LEU A 215 5.45 -3.34 -0.06
CA LEU A 215 6.59 -4.27 -0.06
C LEU A 215 6.70 -5.01 1.29
N PHE A 216 6.36 -4.35 2.41
CA PHE A 216 6.32 -4.99 3.72
C PHE A 216 5.29 -6.13 3.84
N LEU A 217 4.28 -6.21 2.97
CA LEU A 217 3.31 -7.32 2.99
C LEU A 217 3.97 -8.69 2.79
N TRP A 218 5.12 -8.75 2.10
CA TRP A 218 5.88 -9.98 1.92
C TRP A 218 6.53 -10.49 3.21
N ASN A 219 6.64 -9.64 4.24
CA ASN A 219 7.19 -10.07 5.53
C ASN A 219 6.13 -10.79 6.38
N SER A 220 4.85 -10.74 6.02
CA SER A 220 3.82 -11.50 6.72
C SER A 220 3.89 -12.97 6.32
N ALA A 221 4.35 -13.81 7.26
CA ALA A 221 4.38 -15.27 7.10
C ALA A 221 2.99 -15.86 6.81
N GLN A 222 1.91 -15.23 7.31
CA GLN A 222 0.55 -15.67 7.01
C GLN A 222 0.19 -15.39 5.55
N LEU A 223 0.54 -14.22 5.01
CA LEU A 223 0.28 -13.92 3.61
C LEU A 223 1.08 -14.82 2.65
N VAL A 224 2.34 -15.07 2.98
CA VAL A 224 3.26 -15.92 2.21
C VAL A 224 2.87 -17.40 2.28
N ASN A 225 2.49 -17.92 3.45
CA ASN A 225 2.24 -19.35 3.59
C ASN A 225 0.77 -19.73 3.37
N HIS A 226 -0.18 -18.83 3.60
CA HIS A 226 -1.60 -19.19 3.73
C HIS A 226 -2.58 -18.30 2.93
N SER A 227 -2.11 -17.33 2.13
CA SER A 227 -3.00 -16.40 1.43
C SER A 227 -2.55 -16.09 -0.01
N ILE A 228 -2.65 -14.83 -0.45
CA ILE A 228 -2.40 -14.36 -1.81
C ILE A 228 -0.98 -14.67 -2.32
N PHE A 229 0.02 -14.71 -1.44
CA PHE A 229 1.42 -14.98 -1.81
C PHE A 229 1.82 -16.46 -1.67
N ASN A 230 0.85 -17.34 -1.40
CA ASN A 230 1.09 -18.78 -1.34
C ASN A 230 1.72 -19.30 -2.66
N PRO A 231 2.69 -20.24 -2.60
CA PRO A 231 3.31 -20.85 -3.77
C PRO A 231 2.34 -21.38 -4.84
N GLN A 232 1.15 -21.84 -4.43
CA GLN A 232 0.10 -22.30 -5.34
C GLN A 232 -0.42 -21.19 -6.28
N HIS A 233 -0.31 -19.93 -5.85
CA HIS A 233 -0.78 -18.76 -6.59
C HIS A 233 0.33 -18.03 -7.36
N THR A 234 1.60 -18.39 -7.16
CA THR A 234 2.77 -17.71 -7.77
C THR A 234 2.65 -17.57 -9.28
N LYS A 235 2.16 -18.61 -9.99
CA LYS A 235 1.98 -18.57 -11.45
C LYS A 235 1.00 -17.50 -11.93
N GLN A 236 0.03 -17.11 -11.10
CA GLN A 236 -0.97 -16.08 -11.41
C GLN A 236 -0.53 -14.70 -10.89
N VAL A 237 0.12 -14.67 -9.73
CA VAL A 237 0.42 -13.45 -8.97
C VAL A 237 1.72 -12.79 -9.44
N LEU A 238 2.77 -13.58 -9.66
CA LEU A 238 4.10 -13.06 -9.96
C LEU A 238 4.19 -12.30 -11.29
N PRO A 239 3.61 -12.77 -12.42
CA PRO A 239 3.69 -12.05 -13.70
C PRO A 239 3.09 -10.64 -13.65
N ILE A 240 2.16 -10.38 -12.73
CA ILE A 240 1.52 -9.07 -12.57
C ILE A 240 2.36 -8.16 -11.66
N LEU A 241 2.97 -8.71 -10.60
CA LEU A 241 3.76 -7.93 -9.62
C LEU A 241 5.18 -7.65 -10.07
N PHE A 242 5.81 -8.60 -10.76
CA PHE A 242 7.23 -8.53 -11.10
C PHE A 242 7.61 -7.27 -11.90
N PRO A 243 6.86 -6.84 -12.93
CA PRO A 243 7.17 -5.61 -13.65
C PRO A 243 7.20 -4.38 -12.73
N SER A 244 6.23 -4.28 -11.81
CA SER A 244 6.16 -3.18 -10.84
C SER A 244 7.28 -3.23 -9.81
N LEU A 245 7.69 -4.43 -9.37
CA LEU A 245 8.86 -4.62 -8.51
C LEU A 245 10.15 -4.16 -9.23
N MET A 246 10.32 -4.49 -10.51
CA MET A 246 11.49 -4.06 -11.27
C MET A 246 11.52 -2.55 -11.50
N VAL A 247 10.37 -1.93 -11.78
CA VAL A 247 10.27 -0.47 -11.86
C VAL A 247 10.64 0.15 -10.50
N ALA A 248 10.07 -0.36 -9.41
CA ALA A 248 10.38 0.11 -8.06
C ALA A 248 11.87 -0.06 -7.72
N PHE A 249 12.48 -1.17 -8.09
CA PHE A 249 13.89 -1.42 -7.88
C PHE A 249 14.80 -0.49 -8.72
N LYS A 250 14.60 -0.44 -10.03
CA LYS A 250 15.51 0.26 -10.96
C LYS A 250 15.35 1.77 -10.93
N THR A 251 14.12 2.27 -10.73
CA THR A 251 13.78 3.67 -11.04
C THR A 251 13.19 4.46 -9.87
N HIS A 252 12.79 3.81 -8.77
CA HIS A 252 12.20 4.54 -7.65
C HIS A 252 13.23 5.47 -7.00
N TRP A 253 12.87 6.73 -6.73
CA TRP A 253 13.81 7.73 -6.21
C TRP A 253 14.30 7.41 -4.78
N ASN A 254 13.45 6.81 -3.95
CA ASN A 254 13.75 6.46 -2.57
C ASN A 254 14.59 5.19 -2.47
N VAL A 255 15.77 5.29 -1.84
CA VAL A 255 16.73 4.18 -1.67
C VAL A 255 16.11 3.01 -0.90
N THR A 256 15.38 3.27 0.19
CA THR A 256 14.77 2.21 1.01
C THR A 256 13.75 1.41 0.20
N VAL A 257 12.91 2.06 -0.59
CA VAL A 257 11.99 1.36 -1.50
C VAL A 257 12.74 0.57 -2.55
N ARG A 258 13.82 1.11 -3.12
CA ARG A 258 14.68 0.35 -4.05
C ARG A 258 15.27 -0.88 -3.37
N MET A 259 15.75 -0.77 -2.12
CA MET A 259 16.32 -1.87 -1.34
C MET A 259 15.27 -2.91 -0.94
N LEU A 260 14.04 -2.49 -0.61
CA LEU A 260 12.94 -3.39 -0.32
C LEU A 260 12.40 -4.09 -1.57
N ALA A 261 12.50 -3.43 -2.73
CA ALA A 261 12.18 -4.01 -4.04
C ALA A 261 13.38 -4.76 -4.66
N HIS A 262 14.59 -4.59 -4.10
CA HIS A 262 15.82 -5.18 -4.57
C HIS A 262 15.70 -6.70 -4.49
N ALA A 263 15.75 -7.34 -5.65
CA ALA A 263 16.17 -8.73 -5.71
C ALA A 263 17.65 -8.73 -5.28
N ASP A 264 17.99 -9.45 -4.21
CA ASP A 264 19.36 -9.47 -3.67
C ASP A 264 20.37 -10.04 -4.67
N ALA A 265 20.99 -9.15 -5.45
CA ALA A 265 22.21 -9.42 -6.18
C ALA A 265 23.37 -9.39 -5.19
N MET A 266 23.95 -10.55 -4.92
CA MET A 266 25.08 -10.71 -3.99
C MET A 266 26.17 -11.54 -4.63
N SER A 267 27.43 -11.25 -4.28
CA SER A 267 28.55 -12.10 -4.68
C SER A 267 28.41 -13.48 -4.01
N LEU A 268 28.76 -14.54 -4.74
CA LEU A 268 28.80 -15.89 -4.18
C LEU A 268 29.76 -16.03 -3.00
N SER A 269 30.76 -15.14 -2.86
CA SER A 269 31.67 -15.13 -1.70
C SER A 269 31.02 -14.56 -0.43
N GLN A 270 29.97 -13.77 -0.58
CA GLN A 270 29.21 -13.16 0.52
C GLN A 270 27.90 -13.92 0.82
N PHE A 271 27.50 -14.82 -0.07
CA PHE A 271 26.29 -15.60 0.06
C PHE A 271 26.45 -16.71 1.10
N ASP A 272 25.57 -16.73 2.09
CA ASP A 272 25.43 -17.88 2.99
C ASP A 272 24.63 -18.99 2.30
N VAL A 273 25.36 -20.03 1.88
CA VAL A 273 24.81 -21.21 1.20
C VAL A 273 23.74 -21.94 2.01
N ALA A 274 23.69 -21.76 3.34
CA ALA A 274 22.64 -22.34 4.18
C ALA A 274 21.26 -21.72 3.91
N ASN A 275 21.21 -20.49 3.39
CA ASN A 275 19.95 -19.79 3.13
C ASN A 275 19.38 -20.09 1.73
N LEU A 276 20.08 -20.87 0.90
CA LEU A 276 19.65 -21.12 -0.49
C LEU A 276 18.25 -21.73 -0.58
N THR A 277 17.87 -22.61 0.36
CA THR A 277 16.53 -23.24 0.38
C THR A 277 15.39 -22.26 0.66
N GLN A 278 15.69 -21.04 1.09
CA GLN A 278 14.69 -20.01 1.42
C GLN A 278 14.24 -19.23 0.18
N TYR A 279 14.99 -19.29 -0.93
CA TYR A 279 14.70 -18.55 -2.14
C TYR A 279 13.86 -19.37 -3.12
N THR A 280 12.77 -18.77 -3.61
CA THR A 280 11.82 -19.40 -4.55
C THR A 280 12.11 -19.03 -6.01
N MET A 281 12.82 -17.93 -6.27
CA MET A 281 13.22 -17.51 -7.61
C MET A 281 14.67 -17.02 -7.57
N VAL A 282 15.56 -17.63 -8.36
CA VAL A 282 17.00 -17.36 -8.32
C VAL A 282 17.59 -17.27 -9.72
N ILE A 283 18.39 -16.24 -9.98
CA ILE A 283 19.20 -16.12 -11.20
C ILE A 283 20.65 -16.32 -10.80
N PHE A 284 21.29 -17.36 -11.33
CA PHE A 284 22.72 -17.59 -11.10
C PHE A 284 23.54 -16.96 -12.22
N MET A 285 24.44 -16.04 -11.87
CA MET A 285 25.47 -15.52 -12.78
C MET A 285 26.82 -16.08 -12.38
N VAL A 286 27.42 -16.95 -13.20
CA VAL A 286 28.64 -17.66 -12.83
C VAL A 286 29.68 -17.66 -13.93
N ALA A 287 30.91 -17.29 -13.58
CA ALA A 287 32.06 -17.38 -14.47
C ALA A 287 32.79 -18.72 -14.29
N SER A 288 33.41 -19.20 -15.38
CA SER A 288 34.27 -20.38 -15.37
C SER A 288 35.74 -19.97 -15.37
N TYR A 289 36.57 -20.64 -14.58
CA TYR A 289 38.01 -20.40 -14.51
C TYR A 289 38.83 -21.67 -14.77
N GLY A 290 40.02 -21.50 -15.35
CA GLY A 290 40.97 -22.58 -15.63
C GLY A 290 40.35 -23.67 -16.51
N THR A 291 40.26 -24.88 -15.98
CA THR A 291 39.69 -26.06 -16.67
C THR A 291 38.16 -26.18 -16.50
N GLY A 292 37.45 -25.05 -16.36
CA GLY A 292 35.99 -25.00 -16.23
C GLY A 292 35.50 -25.09 -14.79
N GLY A 293 36.37 -24.85 -13.83
CA GLY A 293 36.06 -24.79 -12.41
C GLY A 293 35.47 -23.44 -11.96
N PRO A 294 35.18 -23.28 -10.67
CA PRO A 294 34.69 -22.02 -10.12
C PRO A 294 35.79 -20.94 -10.13
N THR A 295 35.37 -19.68 -10.11
CA THR A 295 36.23 -18.57 -9.68
C THR A 295 36.47 -18.61 -8.17
N ASP A 296 37.42 -17.81 -7.68
CA ASP A 296 37.72 -17.71 -6.25
C ASP A 296 36.47 -17.37 -5.43
N ASP A 297 35.66 -16.41 -5.91
CA ASP A 297 34.40 -16.02 -5.26
C ASP A 297 33.35 -17.15 -5.19
N ALA A 298 33.37 -18.08 -6.15
CA ALA A 298 32.40 -19.17 -6.24
C ALA A 298 32.90 -20.47 -5.57
N SER A 299 34.12 -20.50 -5.03
CA SER A 299 34.76 -21.73 -4.53
C SER A 299 34.04 -22.36 -3.34
N ALA A 300 33.53 -21.55 -2.41
CA ALA A 300 32.74 -22.02 -1.28
C ALA A 300 31.40 -22.63 -1.73
N PHE A 301 30.69 -21.93 -2.62
CA PHE A 301 29.43 -22.39 -3.21
C PHE A 301 29.61 -23.69 -4.01
N TYR A 302 30.65 -23.76 -4.85
CA TYR A 302 31.01 -24.97 -5.59
C TYR A 302 31.28 -26.17 -4.69
N SER A 303 32.06 -25.94 -3.62
CA SER A 303 32.35 -26.98 -2.62
C SER A 303 31.08 -27.47 -1.96
N TRP A 304 30.17 -26.56 -1.59
CA TRP A 304 28.87 -26.89 -1.03
C TRP A 304 28.01 -27.71 -2.00
N LEU A 305 27.88 -27.32 -3.27
CA LEU A 305 27.13 -28.10 -4.28
C LEU A 305 27.72 -29.51 -4.50
N LYS A 306 29.03 -29.65 -4.32
CA LYS A 306 29.74 -30.93 -4.49
C LYS A 306 29.53 -31.87 -3.29
N THR A 307 29.54 -31.34 -2.07
CA THR A 307 29.50 -32.13 -0.82
C THR A 307 28.09 -32.28 -0.24
N SER A 308 27.16 -31.41 -0.61
CA SER A 308 25.81 -31.41 -0.04
C SER A 308 25.02 -32.66 -0.40
N LEU A 309 24.42 -33.26 0.63
CA LEU A 309 23.52 -34.41 0.53
C LEU A 309 22.12 -33.93 0.15
N LYS A 310 21.94 -33.58 -1.14
CA LYS A 310 20.65 -33.29 -1.79
C LYS A 310 19.69 -32.42 -0.94
N PRO A 311 19.97 -31.12 -0.77
CA PRO A 311 19.00 -30.20 -0.18
C PRO A 311 17.71 -30.19 -0.99
N ASP A 312 16.57 -29.96 -0.33
CA ASP A 312 15.28 -29.85 -1.02
C ASP A 312 15.15 -28.45 -1.63
N LEU A 313 15.25 -28.39 -2.96
CA LEU A 313 15.02 -27.17 -3.74
C LEU A 313 13.76 -27.29 -4.62
N SER A 314 12.82 -28.18 -4.27
CA SER A 314 11.62 -28.44 -5.08
C SER A 314 10.72 -27.21 -5.32
N THR A 315 10.79 -26.22 -4.43
CA THR A 315 10.05 -24.95 -4.53
C THR A 315 10.79 -23.85 -5.28
N MET A 316 12.05 -24.11 -5.69
CA MET A 316 12.90 -23.12 -6.34
C MET A 316 12.70 -23.13 -7.86
N HIS A 317 12.49 -21.95 -8.41
CA HIS A 317 12.57 -21.65 -9.83
C HIS A 317 13.90 -20.95 -10.13
N TYR A 318 14.62 -21.42 -11.14
CA TYR A 318 15.93 -20.82 -11.44
C TYR A 318 16.24 -20.68 -12.93
N THR A 319 17.26 -19.87 -13.21
CA THR A 319 17.99 -19.88 -14.48
C THR A 319 19.46 -19.60 -14.21
N VAL A 320 20.31 -19.91 -15.18
CA VAL A 320 21.76 -19.74 -15.08
C VAL A 320 22.25 -19.02 -16.33
N PHE A 321 23.01 -17.94 -16.11
CA PHE A 321 23.82 -17.29 -17.12
C PHE A 321 25.30 -17.60 -16.82
N GLY A 322 25.94 -18.30 -17.74
CA GLY A 322 27.34 -18.66 -17.66
C GLY A 322 28.22 -17.66 -18.41
N CYS A 323 29.34 -17.26 -17.80
CA CYS A 323 30.41 -16.56 -18.49
C CYS A 323 31.58 -17.55 -18.70
N GLY A 324 31.83 -17.94 -19.94
CA GLY A 324 32.92 -18.85 -20.32
C GLY A 324 33.62 -18.38 -21.58
N ASN A 325 34.72 -19.04 -21.96
CA ASN A 325 35.45 -18.73 -23.18
C ASN A 325 35.55 -20.02 -24.02
N SER A 326 35.04 -19.98 -25.26
CA SER A 326 34.96 -21.14 -26.15
C SER A 326 36.29 -21.58 -26.77
N ASP A 327 37.35 -20.76 -26.68
CA ASP A 327 38.73 -21.19 -26.99
C ASP A 327 39.13 -22.39 -26.12
N TYR A 328 38.57 -22.46 -24.90
CA TYR A 328 38.71 -23.60 -24.00
C TYR A 328 37.64 -24.65 -24.27
N THR A 329 37.73 -25.30 -25.43
CA THR A 329 36.74 -26.28 -25.94
C THR A 329 36.33 -27.36 -24.92
N ASP A 330 37.28 -27.91 -24.16
CA ASP A 330 37.03 -28.97 -23.17
C ASP A 330 36.36 -28.47 -21.88
N SER A 331 36.34 -27.15 -21.65
CA SER A 331 35.89 -26.56 -20.39
C SER A 331 34.97 -25.34 -20.55
N TYR A 332 34.46 -25.11 -21.77
CA TYR A 332 33.59 -24.00 -22.08
C TYR A 332 32.35 -23.99 -21.16
N ASN A 333 32.21 -22.91 -20.37
CA ASN A 333 31.15 -22.72 -19.38
C ASN A 333 30.99 -23.88 -18.38
N GLY A 334 32.09 -24.53 -17.98
CA GLY A 334 32.07 -25.67 -17.06
C GLY A 334 31.34 -25.40 -15.75
N MET A 335 31.51 -24.21 -15.17
CA MET A 335 30.88 -23.86 -13.90
C MET A 335 29.35 -23.70 -14.04
N ALA A 336 28.88 -23.04 -15.10
CA ALA A 336 27.46 -22.85 -15.36
C ALA A 336 26.72 -24.18 -15.59
N LYS A 337 27.33 -25.07 -16.39
CA LYS A 337 26.83 -26.43 -16.64
C LYS A 337 26.77 -27.24 -15.34
N PHE A 338 27.77 -27.10 -14.47
CA PHE A 338 27.80 -27.78 -13.17
C PHE A 338 26.70 -27.29 -12.22
N VAL A 339 26.54 -25.97 -12.07
CA VAL A 339 25.49 -25.36 -11.24
C VAL A 339 24.12 -25.79 -11.72
N ASP A 340 23.87 -25.67 -13.02
CA ASP A 340 22.59 -26.06 -13.62
C ASP A 340 22.24 -27.53 -13.37
N ALA A 341 23.20 -28.43 -13.58
CA ALA A 341 23.00 -29.86 -13.34
C ALA A 341 22.73 -30.19 -11.86
N LYS A 342 23.44 -29.53 -10.94
CA LYS A 342 23.32 -29.78 -9.49
C LYS A 342 22.03 -29.23 -8.91
N ILE A 343 21.68 -27.99 -9.23
CA ILE A 343 20.47 -27.32 -8.76
C ILE A 343 19.23 -28.06 -9.29
N GLY A 344 19.23 -28.47 -10.57
CA GLY A 344 18.17 -29.33 -11.11
C GLY A 344 18.08 -30.70 -10.42
N ALA A 345 19.22 -31.34 -10.11
CA ALA A 345 19.23 -32.62 -9.38
C ALA A 345 18.71 -32.51 -7.93
N PHE A 346 18.74 -31.32 -7.35
CA PHE A 346 18.19 -31.00 -6.03
C PHE A 346 16.68 -30.67 -6.06
N GLY A 347 16.04 -30.69 -7.24
CA GLY A 347 14.59 -30.59 -7.41
C GLY A 347 14.09 -29.26 -7.94
N ALA A 348 14.97 -28.28 -8.17
CA ALA A 348 14.59 -26.97 -8.68
C ALA A 348 14.11 -27.05 -10.15
N THR A 349 13.20 -26.17 -10.53
CA THR A 349 12.61 -26.11 -11.88
C THR A 349 13.16 -24.91 -12.66
N ARG A 350 13.64 -25.12 -13.89
CA ARG A 350 14.08 -23.98 -14.73
C ARG A 350 12.89 -23.14 -15.19
N PHE A 351 13.00 -21.82 -15.11
CA PHE A 351 12.03 -20.90 -15.73
C PHE A 351 12.54 -20.29 -17.05
N TYR A 352 13.85 -20.34 -17.29
CA TYR A 352 14.48 -19.95 -18.54
C TYR A 352 15.72 -20.84 -18.79
N ASP A 353 15.97 -21.15 -20.06
CA ASP A 353 17.04 -22.08 -20.45
C ASP A 353 18.42 -21.57 -20.05
N LEU A 354 19.32 -22.52 -19.73
CA LEU A 354 20.73 -22.24 -19.45
C LEU A 354 21.34 -21.48 -20.63
N THR A 355 21.87 -20.29 -20.36
CA THR A 355 22.52 -19.46 -21.37
C THR A 355 24.02 -19.46 -21.15
N LEU A 356 24.77 -19.65 -22.22
CA LEU A 356 26.23 -19.76 -22.22
C LEU A 356 26.80 -18.55 -22.94
N GLY A 357 27.22 -17.53 -22.20
CA GLY A 357 27.94 -16.39 -22.75
C GLY A 357 29.35 -16.77 -23.15
N ASP A 358 29.81 -16.25 -24.28
CA ASP A 358 31.15 -16.50 -24.81
C ASP A 358 32.04 -15.25 -24.76
N ALA A 359 33.16 -15.39 -24.07
CA ALA A 359 34.23 -14.40 -23.97
C ALA A 359 35.39 -14.68 -24.93
N ALA A 360 35.26 -15.65 -25.84
CA ALA A 360 36.21 -15.86 -26.93
C ALA A 360 35.97 -14.88 -28.09
N GLY A 361 37.03 -14.51 -28.81
CA GLY A 361 36.92 -13.71 -30.03
C GLY A 361 36.92 -12.19 -29.84
N GLU A 362 36.12 -11.49 -30.67
CA GLU A 362 36.09 -10.02 -30.79
C GLU A 362 35.67 -9.30 -29.51
N ILE A 363 36.01 -8.01 -29.45
CA ILE A 363 35.56 -7.08 -28.40
C ILE A 363 34.02 -7.09 -28.37
N ASP A 364 33.42 -7.17 -27.19
CA ASP A 364 31.97 -7.13 -26.91
C ASP A 364 31.15 -8.42 -27.19
N HIS A 365 31.74 -9.58 -27.53
CA HIS A 365 30.94 -10.81 -27.77
C HIS A 365 30.13 -11.26 -26.54
N LEU A 366 30.77 -11.26 -25.36
CA LEU A 366 30.10 -11.59 -24.09
C LEU A 366 29.03 -10.55 -23.73
N ASP A 367 29.29 -9.27 -24.01
CA ASP A 367 28.35 -8.18 -23.73
C ASP A 367 27.12 -8.26 -24.63
N ASN A 368 27.28 -8.70 -25.89
CA ASN A 368 26.19 -8.97 -26.81
C ASN A 368 25.36 -10.18 -26.38
N ASP A 369 26.00 -11.28 -25.97
CA ASP A 369 25.33 -12.46 -25.43
C ASP A 369 24.54 -12.11 -24.16
N TYR A 370 25.13 -11.30 -23.29
CA TYR A 370 24.48 -10.79 -22.08
C TYR A 370 23.31 -9.87 -22.41
N ALA A 371 23.46 -8.92 -23.34
CA ALA A 371 22.39 -8.00 -23.71
C ALA A 371 21.19 -8.73 -24.35
N ALA A 372 21.45 -9.73 -25.20
CA ALA A 372 20.41 -10.58 -25.78
C ALA A 372 19.70 -11.42 -24.71
N TRP A 373 20.48 -12.00 -23.79
CA TRP A 373 19.94 -12.72 -22.65
C TRP A 373 19.11 -11.82 -21.74
N GLU A 374 19.62 -10.64 -21.37
CA GLU A 374 18.96 -9.67 -20.51
C GLU A 374 17.63 -9.23 -21.13
N SER A 375 17.61 -8.86 -22.41
CA SER A 375 16.36 -8.48 -23.09
C SER A 375 15.34 -9.62 -23.04
N THR A 376 15.77 -10.85 -23.30
CA THR A 376 14.86 -12.01 -23.35
C THR A 376 14.40 -12.42 -21.96
N ILE A 377 15.28 -12.41 -20.97
CA ILE A 377 14.95 -12.65 -19.56
C ILE A 377 13.99 -11.58 -19.08
N LEU A 378 14.24 -10.31 -19.40
CA LEU A 378 13.35 -9.22 -19.04
C LEU A 378 12.02 -9.36 -19.76
N ASP A 379 11.93 -9.86 -21.00
CA ASP A 379 10.66 -10.10 -21.69
C ASP A 379 9.92 -11.35 -21.16
N VAL A 380 10.64 -12.39 -20.75
CA VAL A 380 10.09 -13.55 -20.04
C VAL A 380 9.57 -13.11 -18.66
N LEU A 381 10.17 -12.08 -18.07
CA LEU A 381 9.84 -11.54 -16.77
C LEU A 381 8.90 -10.31 -16.82
N ALA A 382 8.75 -9.62 -17.95
CA ALA A 382 8.03 -8.35 -18.09
C ALA A 382 6.91 -8.41 -19.14
N ILE A 383 5.89 -7.59 -18.91
CA ILE A 383 4.91 -7.13 -19.91
C ILE A 383 5.28 -5.66 -20.22
N PRO A 384 5.09 -5.13 -21.45
CA PRO A 384 5.79 -3.92 -21.92
C PRO A 384 5.58 -2.69 -21.03
N ALA A 385 6.68 -2.06 -20.62
CA ALA A 385 6.71 -0.84 -19.81
C ALA A 385 6.29 0.39 -20.64
N ALA A 386 5.57 1.33 -19.99
CA ALA A 386 5.09 2.56 -20.61
C ALA A 386 6.24 3.55 -20.88
N THR A 387 6.33 4.06 -22.11
CA THR A 387 7.21 5.14 -22.55
C THR A 387 6.68 6.49 -22.08
N LEU A 388 7.53 7.36 -21.53
CA LEU A 388 7.20 8.77 -21.31
C LEU A 388 7.22 9.53 -22.64
N ALA A 389 6.11 10.21 -22.95
CA ALA A 389 5.99 11.08 -24.12
C ALA A 389 5.63 12.50 -23.66
N GLU A 390 6.22 13.52 -24.29
CA GLU A 390 5.85 14.90 -24.04
C GLU A 390 4.50 15.22 -24.70
N ALA A 391 3.69 16.02 -24.00
CA ALA A 391 2.40 16.49 -24.47
C ALA A 391 2.37 18.03 -24.41
N HIS A 392 1.95 18.65 -25.49
CA HIS A 392 1.80 20.10 -25.60
C HIS A 392 0.34 20.50 -25.37
N VAL A 393 0.13 21.35 -24.36
CA VAL A 393 -1.19 21.91 -24.07
C VAL A 393 -1.60 22.87 -25.19
N LEU A 394 -2.74 22.61 -25.81
CA LEU A 394 -3.32 23.43 -26.87
C LEU A 394 -4.26 24.48 -26.29
N SER A 395 -5.07 24.11 -25.30
CA SER A 395 -6.08 24.98 -24.72
C SER A 395 -6.41 24.58 -23.28
N VAL A 396 -6.74 25.57 -22.44
CA VAL A 396 -7.26 25.35 -21.09
C VAL A 396 -8.53 26.18 -20.93
N GLN A 397 -9.65 25.52 -20.65
CA GLN A 397 -10.94 26.17 -20.39
C GLN A 397 -11.43 25.85 -18.97
N ALA A 398 -11.81 26.88 -18.22
CA ALA A 398 -12.47 26.69 -16.94
C ALA A 398 -13.92 26.24 -17.13
N LEU A 399 -14.25 25.06 -16.63
CA LEU A 399 -15.61 24.54 -16.61
C LEU A 399 -16.35 24.92 -15.32
N SER A 400 -15.62 25.05 -14.20
CA SER A 400 -16.14 25.52 -12.91
C SER A 400 -15.02 26.07 -12.01
N SER A 401 -15.34 26.43 -10.77
CA SER A 401 -14.36 26.81 -9.74
C SER A 401 -13.39 25.69 -9.32
N THR A 402 -13.65 24.44 -9.72
CA THR A 402 -12.83 23.27 -9.35
C THR A 402 -12.52 22.34 -10.52
N ALA A 403 -12.95 22.70 -11.73
CA ALA A 403 -12.77 21.86 -12.92
C ALA A 403 -12.30 22.69 -14.12
N VAL A 404 -11.27 22.19 -14.78
CA VAL A 404 -10.73 22.71 -16.04
C VAL A 404 -10.73 21.60 -17.08
N GLN A 405 -11.08 21.96 -18.32
CA GLN A 405 -10.83 21.14 -19.50
C GLN A 405 -9.48 21.55 -20.07
N VAL A 406 -8.65 20.54 -20.40
CA VAL A 406 -7.34 20.74 -21.02
C VAL A 406 -7.32 19.95 -22.32
N ASP A 407 -7.15 20.66 -23.43
CA ASP A 407 -6.89 20.04 -24.73
C ASP A 407 -5.38 19.99 -24.95
N PHE A 408 -4.85 18.85 -25.40
CA PHE A 408 -3.43 18.67 -25.63
C PHE A 408 -3.15 17.84 -26.89
N ALA A 409 -1.98 18.05 -27.48
CA ALA A 409 -1.42 17.23 -28.55
C ALA A 409 -0.22 16.46 -28.03
N THR A 410 -0.02 15.25 -28.52
CA THR A 410 1.14 14.42 -28.19
C THR A 410 1.52 13.59 -29.42
N ASP A 411 2.80 13.30 -29.56
CA ASP A 411 3.33 12.50 -30.66
C ASP A 411 3.03 11.00 -30.49
N VAL A 412 2.53 10.59 -29.31
CA VAL A 412 2.17 9.22 -28.97
C VAL A 412 0.65 9.13 -28.74
N PRO A 413 -0.06 8.12 -29.28
CA PRO A 413 -1.50 7.99 -29.06
C PRO A 413 -1.83 7.77 -27.58
N TYR A 414 -2.41 8.79 -26.95
CA TYR A 414 -2.85 8.75 -25.55
C TYR A 414 -4.01 7.76 -25.35
N LYS A 415 -3.88 6.89 -24.35
CA LYS A 415 -4.96 5.98 -23.90
C LYS A 415 -5.55 6.48 -22.58
N ALA A 416 -6.87 6.35 -22.42
CA ALA A 416 -7.59 6.81 -21.22
C ALA A 416 -7.14 6.20 -19.87
N THR A 417 -6.24 5.21 -19.90
CA THR A 417 -5.65 4.56 -18.73
C THR A 417 -4.27 5.11 -18.35
N GLU A 418 -3.72 6.03 -19.13
CA GLU A 418 -2.42 6.67 -18.90
C GLU A 418 -2.56 7.91 -18.01
N THR A 419 -1.50 8.26 -17.27
CA THR A 419 -1.50 9.37 -16.33
C THR A 419 -0.89 10.61 -17.00
N LEU A 420 -1.66 11.69 -17.09
CA LEU A 420 -1.16 13.00 -17.51
C LEU A 420 -0.78 13.83 -16.27
N ALA A 421 0.48 14.25 -16.17
CA ALA A 421 0.94 15.20 -15.16
C ALA A 421 0.86 16.63 -15.71
N LEU A 422 0.29 17.55 -14.95
CA LEU A 422 0.24 18.97 -15.28
C LEU A 422 1.21 19.73 -14.37
N TYR A 423 2.13 20.45 -14.98
CA TYR A 423 3.13 21.26 -14.30
C TYR A 423 2.75 22.75 -14.41
N PRO A 424 2.85 23.53 -13.31
CA PRO A 424 2.54 24.95 -13.34
C PRO A 424 3.55 25.72 -14.21
N GLN A 425 3.15 26.87 -14.73
CA GLN A 425 4.04 27.82 -15.40
C GLN A 425 3.84 29.21 -14.77
N ASN A 426 4.66 29.54 -13.78
CA ASN A 426 4.54 30.82 -13.08
C ASN A 426 5.16 31.95 -13.89
N ALA A 427 4.55 33.13 -13.81
CA ALA A 427 5.12 34.35 -14.37
C ALA A 427 6.43 34.73 -13.67
N ILE A 428 7.42 35.20 -14.43
CA ILE A 428 8.77 35.47 -13.92
C ILE A 428 8.79 36.52 -12.82
N GLU A 429 7.83 37.46 -12.85
CA GLU A 429 7.66 38.50 -11.82
C GLU A 429 7.29 37.89 -10.47
N ILE A 430 6.43 36.86 -10.46
CA ILE A 430 6.03 36.14 -9.24
C ILE A 430 7.21 35.33 -8.72
N VAL A 431 7.91 34.62 -9.60
CA VAL A 431 9.10 33.84 -9.26
C VAL A 431 10.17 34.71 -8.61
N GLN A 432 10.47 35.88 -9.20
CA GLN A 432 11.41 36.86 -8.64
C GLN A 432 10.94 37.39 -7.28
N ALA A 433 9.65 37.70 -7.14
CA ALA A 433 9.08 38.24 -5.91
C ALA A 433 9.03 37.22 -4.76
N VAL A 434 8.91 35.92 -5.07
CA VAL A 434 9.02 34.84 -4.07
C VAL A 434 10.48 34.58 -3.71
N ALA A 435 11.36 34.44 -4.70
CA ALA A 435 12.78 34.20 -4.45
C ALA A 435 13.41 35.30 -3.58
N SER A 436 13.11 36.57 -3.87
CA SER A 436 13.59 37.71 -3.08
C SER A 436 13.07 37.73 -1.64
N ARG A 437 11.80 37.40 -1.40
CA ARG A 437 11.21 37.34 -0.05
C ARG A 437 11.70 36.16 0.78
N CYS A 438 12.00 35.04 0.13
CA CYS A 438 12.54 33.84 0.77
C CYS A 438 14.08 33.85 0.86
N GLY A 439 14.75 34.85 0.29
CA GLY A 439 16.21 34.97 0.32
C GLY A 439 16.96 34.02 -0.61
N PHE A 440 16.31 33.47 -1.64
CA PHE A 440 16.95 32.59 -2.62
C PHE A 440 17.54 33.36 -3.81
N ASN A 441 18.68 32.89 -4.32
CA ASN A 441 19.22 33.37 -5.59
C ASN A 441 18.69 32.50 -6.74
N LEU A 442 18.12 33.13 -7.78
CA LEU A 442 17.50 32.44 -8.91
C LEU A 442 18.45 31.50 -9.68
N THR A 443 19.74 31.82 -9.73
CA THR A 443 20.75 30.98 -10.42
C THR A 443 21.37 29.93 -9.52
N GLN A 444 21.01 29.91 -8.23
CA GLN A 444 21.46 28.91 -7.29
C GLN A 444 20.91 27.54 -7.68
N TRP A 445 21.76 26.52 -7.60
CA TRP A 445 21.36 25.14 -7.76
C TRP A 445 20.75 24.62 -6.45
N VAL A 446 19.55 24.06 -6.56
CA VAL A 446 18.92 23.26 -5.53
C VAL A 446 19.38 21.83 -5.77
N HIS A 447 20.12 21.29 -4.81
CA HIS A 447 20.58 19.90 -4.83
C HIS A 447 19.70 19.05 -3.91
N SER A 448 19.66 17.75 -4.16
CA SER A 448 19.13 16.81 -3.16
C SER A 448 19.95 16.99 -1.88
N PRO A 449 19.33 17.18 -0.71
CA PRO A 449 20.10 17.41 0.50
C PRO A 449 20.96 16.16 0.79
N SER A 450 22.26 16.36 0.94
CA SER A 450 23.27 15.31 1.11
C SER A 450 23.19 14.61 2.47
N GLU A 451 22.47 15.19 3.42
CA GLU A 451 22.21 14.64 4.76
C GLU A 451 20.75 14.94 5.13
N LEU A 452 19.84 14.02 4.83
CA LEU A 452 18.49 14.06 5.37
C LEU A 452 18.41 13.04 6.51
N THR A 453 18.40 13.56 7.75
CA THR A 453 17.67 12.92 8.84
C THR A 453 16.23 12.67 8.37
N HIS A 454 15.64 11.55 8.80
CA HIS A 454 14.45 10.87 8.27
C HIS A 454 13.11 11.66 8.16
N GLN A 455 13.07 12.99 8.07
CA GLN A 455 11.82 13.76 8.21
C GLN A 455 11.55 14.90 7.22
N GLU A 456 12.41 15.22 6.24
CA GLU A 456 12.07 16.27 5.26
C GLU A 456 11.87 15.69 3.85
N HIS A 457 10.60 15.62 3.43
CA HIS A 457 10.14 15.23 2.10
C HIS A 457 10.48 16.31 1.06
N ASN A 458 10.70 15.91 -0.21
CA ASN A 458 10.59 16.84 -1.36
C ASN A 458 9.10 16.92 -1.75
N PRO A 459 8.36 17.98 -1.39
CA PRO A 459 6.89 17.99 -1.46
C PRO A 459 6.34 18.21 -2.88
N ALA A 460 7.18 18.53 -3.86
CA ALA A 460 6.75 19.09 -5.15
C ALA A 460 7.25 18.31 -6.39
N ASN A 461 7.78 17.09 -6.23
CA ASN A 461 8.32 16.28 -7.35
C ASN A 461 9.26 17.09 -8.27
N ILE A 462 10.01 18.03 -7.69
CA ILE A 462 10.94 18.88 -8.43
C ILE A 462 12.08 17.99 -8.92
N PRO A 463 12.41 17.96 -10.22
CA PRO A 463 13.55 17.22 -10.73
C PRO A 463 14.82 17.87 -10.18
N LEU A 464 15.44 17.25 -9.19
CA LEU A 464 16.70 17.70 -8.60
C LEU A 464 17.87 16.92 -9.23
N PRO A 465 19.03 17.56 -9.45
CA PRO A 465 19.30 18.97 -9.18
C PRO A 465 18.74 19.90 -10.26
N CYS A 466 18.17 21.03 -9.84
CA CYS A 466 17.73 22.09 -10.76
C CYS A 466 18.04 23.47 -10.20
N LYS A 467 17.97 24.52 -11.01
CA LYS A 467 18.10 25.88 -10.50
C LYS A 467 16.83 26.30 -9.77
N VAL A 468 16.96 27.22 -8.80
CA VAL A 468 15.83 27.83 -8.09
C VAL A 468 14.82 28.44 -9.07
N ILE A 469 15.31 29.09 -10.14
CA ILE A 469 14.43 29.63 -11.18
C ILE A 469 13.59 28.55 -11.86
N ASP A 470 14.18 27.39 -12.19
CA ASP A 470 13.48 26.31 -12.88
C ASP A 470 12.46 25.66 -11.95
N ALA A 471 12.83 25.44 -10.68
CA ALA A 471 11.96 24.94 -9.62
C ALA A 471 10.71 25.81 -9.44
N LEU A 472 10.91 27.11 -9.22
CA LEU A 472 9.84 28.06 -8.96
C LEU A 472 9.01 28.37 -10.22
N THR A 473 9.58 28.24 -11.42
CA THR A 473 8.84 28.51 -12.66
C THR A 473 7.95 27.33 -13.04
N HIS A 474 8.45 26.10 -12.93
CA HIS A 474 7.83 24.93 -13.55
C HIS A 474 7.29 23.86 -12.59
N TYR A 475 7.68 23.88 -11.30
CA TYR A 475 7.40 22.74 -10.40
C TYR A 475 6.71 23.11 -9.10
N VAL A 476 6.69 24.39 -8.73
CA VAL A 476 6.01 24.89 -7.54
C VAL A 476 4.83 25.74 -7.98
N ASP A 477 3.62 25.43 -7.56
CA ASP A 477 2.47 26.30 -7.85
C ASP A 477 2.51 27.53 -6.92
N LEU A 478 2.90 28.69 -7.45
CA LEU A 478 2.99 29.94 -6.71
C LEU A 478 1.68 30.74 -6.72
N CYS A 479 0.69 30.28 -7.49
CA CYS A 479 -0.59 30.96 -7.67
C CYS A 479 -1.72 30.29 -6.88
N ALA A 480 -1.56 29.02 -6.50
CA ALA A 480 -2.49 28.32 -5.62
C ALA A 480 -2.33 28.75 -4.15
N VAL A 481 -3.15 29.72 -3.73
CA VAL A 481 -3.27 30.03 -2.30
C VAL A 481 -4.29 29.11 -1.66
N SER A 482 -3.85 28.23 -0.77
CA SER A 482 -4.75 27.40 0.03
C SER A 482 -5.74 28.27 0.80
N ARG A 483 -7.03 27.91 0.75
CA ARG A 483 -8.12 28.56 1.51
C ARG A 483 -7.82 28.66 3.00
N THR A 484 -7.10 27.66 3.53
CA THR A 484 -6.65 27.60 4.92
C THR A 484 -5.67 28.73 5.24
N ILE A 485 -4.79 29.08 4.29
CA ILE A 485 -3.82 30.18 4.45
C ILE A 485 -4.54 31.53 4.38
N LEU A 486 -5.47 31.71 3.43
CA LEU A 486 -6.28 32.94 3.34
C LEU A 486 -7.10 33.17 4.61
N THR A 487 -7.74 32.10 5.13
CA THR A 487 -8.51 32.15 6.38
C THR A 487 -7.62 32.43 7.59
N ALA A 488 -6.40 31.88 7.61
CA ALA A 488 -5.43 32.14 8.68
C ALA A 488 -4.83 33.55 8.64
N LEU A 489 -4.80 34.20 7.47
CA LEU A 489 -4.35 35.59 7.30
C LEU A 489 -5.45 36.62 7.60
N ALA A 490 -6.72 36.23 7.51
CA ALA A 490 -7.86 37.13 7.78
C ALA A 490 -7.83 37.85 9.15
N PRO A 491 -7.40 37.23 10.28
CA PRO A 491 -7.27 37.93 11.56
C PRO A 491 -6.15 38.97 11.59
N HIS A 492 -5.22 38.92 10.64
CA HIS A 492 -4.08 39.82 10.54
C HIS A 492 -4.29 40.94 9.50
N ALA A 493 -5.45 40.96 8.83
CA ALA A 493 -5.80 42.01 7.88
C ALA A 493 -6.17 43.30 8.61
N THR A 494 -5.59 44.42 8.17
CA THR A 494 -5.78 45.75 8.77
C THR A 494 -7.17 46.33 8.51
N SER A 495 -7.87 45.84 7.47
CA SER A 495 -9.21 46.28 7.08
C SER A 495 -10.26 45.21 7.39
N PRO A 496 -11.38 45.54 8.07
CA PRO A 496 -12.47 44.59 8.36
C PRO A 496 -13.14 44.00 7.12
N SER A 497 -13.25 44.78 6.03
CA SER A 497 -13.84 44.29 4.77
C SER A 497 -12.97 43.24 4.10
N ASP A 498 -11.65 43.38 4.22
CA ASP A 498 -10.69 42.50 3.59
C ASP A 498 -10.52 41.22 4.43
N ALA A 499 -10.58 41.35 5.76
CA ALA A 499 -10.68 40.20 6.67
C ALA A 499 -11.91 39.33 6.34
N GLU A 500 -13.08 39.94 6.10
CA GLU A 500 -14.29 39.21 5.75
C GLU A 500 -14.17 38.54 4.36
N ARG A 501 -13.64 39.26 3.36
CA ARG A 501 -13.39 38.68 2.02
C ARG A 501 -12.40 37.51 2.06
N LEU A 502 -11.31 37.64 2.84
CA LEU A 502 -10.30 36.58 3.00
C LEU A 502 -10.85 35.31 3.69
N ARG A 503 -11.91 35.40 4.49
CA ARG A 503 -12.59 34.24 5.09
C ARG A 503 -13.52 33.50 4.12
N HIS A 504 -13.96 34.16 3.06
CA HIS A 504 -14.97 33.64 2.12
C HIS A 504 -14.42 33.26 0.73
N LEU A 505 -13.20 33.70 0.40
CA LEU A 505 -12.43 33.27 -0.77
C LEU A 505 -11.83 31.89 -0.56
#